data_AF-A0A3D2JF10-F1
#
_entry.id   AF-A0A3D2JF10-F1
#
_cell.length_a   1.000
_cell.length_b   1.000
_cell.length_c   1.000
_cell.angle_alpha   90.00
_cell.angle_beta   90.00
_cell.angle_gamma   90.00
#
_symmetry.space_group_name_H-M   'P 1'
#
loop_
_entity.id
_entity.type
_entity.pdbx_description
1 polymer ?
#
loop_
_entity_poly.entity_id
_entity_poly.type
_entity_poly.pdbx_seq_one_letter_code
_entity_poly.pdbx_strand_id
1 'polypeptide(L)'
;MSIVQPPVVKSIMAIAAHPDDIESWCAGTLVLAHARGAKVRLLLVTSGEHGTSDSHVPAQQVALQREREARSAAEILGISEIAFLHYPDGDVEDTHTLRGQLVEYIRRWRPDVLFTHDPEHPYPA
;
A
#
# COMPACT_ATOMS: atom_id res chain seq x y z
N MET A 1 -13.27 22.49 25.19
CA MET A 1 -12.48 21.47 24.46
C MET A 1 -12.20 22.04 23.07
N SER A 2 -10.97 22.48 22.79
CA SER A 2 -10.61 22.95 21.46
C SER A 2 -10.17 21.76 20.62
N ILE A 3 -10.86 21.50 19.52
CA ILE A 3 -10.37 20.58 18.50
C ILE A 3 -9.28 21.33 17.75
N VAL A 4 -8.01 21.01 18.03
CA VAL A 4 -6.88 21.48 17.22
C VAL A 4 -6.91 20.70 15.92
N GLN A 5 -7.04 21.40 14.80
CA GLN A 5 -6.95 20.76 13.50
C GLN A 5 -5.51 20.28 13.29
N PRO A 6 -5.30 19.02 12.87
CA PRO A 6 -3.97 18.54 12.57
C PRO A 6 -3.35 19.36 11.42
N PRO A 7 -2.01 19.45 11.34
CA PRO A 7 -1.35 20.13 10.24
C PRO A 7 -1.80 19.55 8.90
N VAL A 8 -1.92 20.43 7.89
CA VAL A 8 -2.32 20.03 6.54
C VAL A 8 -1.17 19.22 5.92
N VAL A 9 -1.40 17.93 5.73
CA VAL A 9 -0.48 17.04 5.02
C VAL A 9 -0.63 17.25 3.51
N LYS A 10 0.47 17.49 2.79
CA LYS A 10 0.42 17.75 1.34
C LYS A 10 0.63 16.48 0.52
N SER A 11 1.45 15.55 1.01
CA SER A 11 1.66 14.26 0.36
C SER A 11 1.75 13.10 1.35
N ILE A 12 1.09 11.99 1.01
CA ILE A 12 1.09 10.74 1.76
C ILE A 12 1.55 9.61 0.84
N MET A 13 2.38 8.73 1.38
CA MET A 13 2.67 7.43 0.80
C MET A 13 2.21 6.35 1.78
N ALA A 14 1.45 5.37 1.31
CA ALA A 14 1.17 4.15 2.05
C ALA A 14 1.96 3.00 1.41
N ILE A 15 2.76 2.31 2.22
CA ILE A 15 3.48 1.09 1.82
C ILE A 15 2.83 -0.07 2.55
N ALA A 16 2.43 -1.09 1.82
CA ALA A 16 1.89 -2.31 2.40
C ALA A 16 2.42 -3.54 1.67
N ALA A 17 2.21 -4.70 2.30
CA ALA A 17 2.70 -5.96 1.75
C ALA A 17 1.78 -6.40 0.62
N HIS A 18 0.49 -6.51 0.95
CA HIS A 18 -0.52 -7.11 0.11
C HIS A 18 -1.53 -6.08 -0.39
N PRO A 19 -2.15 -6.29 -1.56
CA PRO A 19 -3.46 -5.71 -1.86
C PRO A 19 -4.41 -5.91 -0.67
N ASP A 20 -5.30 -4.96 -0.35
CA ASP A 20 -6.26 -4.95 0.78
C ASP A 20 -5.77 -4.49 2.17
N ASP A 21 -4.46 -4.55 2.42
CA ASP A 21 -3.85 -4.09 3.67
C ASP A 21 -4.19 -2.61 3.97
N ILE A 22 -3.99 -1.75 2.96
CA ILE A 22 -4.15 -0.29 3.06
C ILE A 22 -5.61 0.07 3.33
N GLU A 23 -6.52 -0.60 2.62
CA GLU A 23 -7.96 -0.47 2.77
C GLU A 23 -8.40 -0.83 4.19
N SER A 24 -7.86 -1.93 4.71
CA SER A 24 -8.18 -2.46 6.04
C SER A 24 -7.74 -1.55 7.18
N TRP A 25 -6.58 -0.89 7.04
CA TRP A 25 -6.03 -0.10 8.16
C TRP A 25 -6.32 1.38 8.09
N CYS A 26 -6.24 2.00 6.90
CA CYS A 26 -6.14 3.46 6.82
C CYS A 26 -6.90 4.12 5.67
N ALA A 27 -7.68 3.40 4.85
CA ALA A 27 -8.45 4.00 3.75
C ALA A 27 -9.27 5.23 4.16
N GLY A 28 -9.99 5.17 5.29
CA GLY A 28 -10.78 6.31 5.77
C GLY A 28 -9.94 7.57 6.01
N THR A 29 -8.74 7.41 6.58
CA THR A 29 -7.79 8.50 6.78
C THR A 29 -7.25 9.03 5.46
N LEU A 30 -6.91 8.13 4.53
CA LEU A 30 -6.39 8.51 3.21
C LEU A 30 -7.42 9.30 2.40
N VAL A 31 -8.69 8.87 2.38
CA VAL A 31 -9.79 9.59 1.72
C VAL A 31 -9.98 10.97 2.31
N LEU A 32 -9.97 11.07 3.64
CA LEU A 32 -10.12 12.35 4.35
C LEU A 32 -8.94 13.31 4.10
N ALA A 33 -7.72 12.79 3.92
CA ALA A 33 -6.57 13.59 3.55
C ALA A 33 -6.65 14.02 2.07
N HIS A 34 -7.01 13.10 1.18
CA HIS A 34 -7.19 13.36 -0.24
C HIS A 34 -8.26 14.43 -0.50
N ALA A 35 -9.42 14.32 0.17
CA ALA A 35 -10.50 15.31 0.09
C ALA A 35 -10.07 16.72 0.58
N ARG A 36 -9.00 16.81 1.37
CA ARG A 36 -8.38 18.08 1.81
C ARG A 36 -7.23 18.54 0.90
N GLY A 37 -7.03 17.89 -0.23
CA GLY A 37 -6.02 18.24 -1.24
C GLY A 37 -4.69 17.53 -1.08
N ALA A 38 -4.56 16.54 -0.19
CA ALA A 38 -3.34 15.75 -0.09
C ALA A 38 -3.18 14.84 -1.32
N LYS A 39 -1.95 14.77 -1.83
CA LYS A 39 -1.56 13.79 -2.84
C LYS A 39 -1.25 12.45 -2.16
N VAL A 40 -2.07 11.44 -2.40
CA VAL A 40 -1.90 10.09 -1.83
C VAL A 40 -1.34 9.14 -2.89
N ARG A 41 -0.41 8.27 -2.51
CA ARG A 41 0.19 7.26 -3.37
C ARG A 41 0.36 5.94 -2.64
N LEU A 42 0.14 4.83 -3.33
CA LEU A 42 0.15 3.49 -2.75
C LEU A 42 1.31 2.67 -3.36
N LEU A 43 2.11 2.03 -2.53
CA LEU A 43 3.13 1.07 -2.95
C LEU A 43 2.86 -0.29 -2.30
N LEU A 44 2.65 -1.29 -3.14
CA LEU A 44 2.44 -2.67 -2.72
C LEU A 44 3.70 -3.48 -2.99
N VAL A 45 4.16 -4.22 -1.99
CA VAL A 45 5.40 -5.01 -2.11
C VAL A 45 5.14 -6.27 -2.95
N THR A 46 4.00 -6.92 -2.77
CA THR A 46 3.61 -8.15 -3.48
C THR A 46 2.38 -7.88 -4.35
N SER A 47 2.02 -8.86 -5.19
CA SER A 47 0.74 -8.87 -5.91
C SER A 47 -0.32 -9.69 -5.16
N GLY A 48 0.01 -10.24 -3.98
CA GLY A 48 -0.90 -11.02 -3.16
C GLY A 48 -1.31 -12.37 -3.78
N GLU A 49 -0.45 -12.95 -4.62
CA GLU A 49 -0.74 -14.11 -5.46
C GLU A 49 -1.07 -15.41 -4.70
N HIS A 50 -0.78 -15.48 -3.40
CA HIS A 50 -1.12 -16.60 -2.53
C HIS A 50 -2.34 -16.33 -1.64
N GLY A 51 -3.03 -15.19 -1.84
CA GLY A 51 -4.28 -14.83 -1.17
C GLY A 51 -5.52 -15.64 -1.57
N THR A 52 -5.38 -16.95 -1.85
CA THR A 52 -6.48 -17.86 -2.17
C THR A 52 -6.34 -19.18 -1.40
N SER A 53 -7.47 -19.79 -1.03
CA SER A 53 -7.49 -21.15 -0.47
C SER A 53 -7.65 -22.23 -1.53
N ASP A 54 -7.91 -21.86 -2.80
CA ASP A 54 -8.03 -22.81 -3.91
C ASP A 54 -6.67 -23.04 -4.58
N SER A 55 -6.11 -24.23 -4.35
CA SER A 55 -4.81 -24.65 -4.90
C SER A 55 -4.82 -24.92 -6.41
N HIS A 56 -5.99 -24.95 -7.06
CA HIS A 56 -6.10 -25.16 -8.50
C HIS A 56 -5.98 -23.84 -9.30
N VAL A 57 -6.11 -22.69 -8.63
CA VAL A 57 -5.99 -21.39 -9.28
C VAL A 57 -4.51 -21.01 -9.42
N PRO A 58 -4.01 -20.71 -10.65
CA PRO A 58 -2.64 -20.28 -10.83
C PRO A 58 -2.36 -18.96 -10.08
N ALA A 59 -1.24 -18.89 -9.35
CA ALA A 59 -0.81 -17.70 -8.61
C ALA A 59 -0.84 -16.42 -9.47
N GLN A 60 -0.38 -16.50 -10.73
CA GLN A 60 -0.42 -15.38 -11.66
C GLN A 60 -1.85 -14.87 -11.93
N GLN A 61 -2.85 -15.75 -11.96
CA GLN A 61 -4.25 -15.35 -12.13
C GLN A 61 -4.75 -14.61 -10.88
N VAL A 62 -4.37 -15.07 -9.69
CA VAL A 62 -4.68 -14.41 -8.41
C VAL A 62 -4.02 -13.03 -8.37
N ALA A 63 -2.74 -12.92 -8.70
CA ALA A 63 -2.03 -11.64 -8.80
C ALA A 63 -2.79 -10.64 -9.69
N LEU A 64 -3.07 -11.02 -10.94
CA LEU A 64 -3.76 -10.15 -11.90
C LEU A 64 -5.14 -9.70 -11.39
N GLN A 65 -5.84 -10.59 -10.70
CA GLN A 65 -7.14 -10.27 -10.10
C GLN A 65 -6.97 -9.27 -8.95
N ARG A 66 -6.11 -9.56 -7.98
CA ARG A 66 -5.92 -8.70 -6.80
C ARG A 66 -5.33 -7.33 -7.13
N GLU A 67 -4.46 -7.23 -8.13
CA GLU A 67 -4.00 -5.91 -8.57
C GLU A 67 -5.09 -5.11 -9.29
N ARG A 68 -6.04 -5.75 -9.97
CA ARG A 68 -7.21 -5.06 -10.55
C ARG A 68 -8.13 -4.57 -9.44
N GLU A 69 -8.33 -5.38 -8.41
CA GLU A 69 -9.09 -5.01 -7.22
C GLU A 69 -8.46 -3.82 -6.51
N ALA A 70 -7.15 -3.85 -6.24
CA ALA A 70 -6.43 -2.74 -5.61
C ALA A 70 -6.48 -1.45 -6.43
N ARG A 71 -6.33 -1.53 -7.77
CA ARG A 71 -6.50 -0.36 -8.64
C ARG A 71 -7.93 0.20 -8.60
N SER A 72 -8.93 -0.68 -8.62
CA SER A 72 -10.34 -0.29 -8.54
C SER A 72 -10.66 0.35 -7.19
N ALA A 73 -10.13 -0.20 -6.09
CA ALA A 73 -10.25 0.37 -4.75
C ALA A 73 -9.59 1.76 -4.70
N ALA A 74 -8.36 1.90 -5.19
CA ALA A 74 -7.67 3.18 -5.27
C ALA A 74 -8.48 4.22 -6.07
N GLU A 75 -9.05 3.85 -7.22
CA GLU A 75 -9.93 4.72 -8.02
C GLU A 75 -11.16 5.20 -7.22
N ILE A 76 -11.82 4.31 -6.46
CA ILE A 76 -12.94 4.66 -5.57
C ILE A 76 -12.51 5.67 -4.50
N LEU A 77 -11.29 5.57 -3.99
CA LEU A 77 -10.74 6.51 -3.01
C LEU A 77 -10.28 7.84 -3.63
N GLY A 78 -10.33 7.99 -4.96
CA GLY A 78 -9.80 9.15 -5.70
C GLY A 78 -8.28 9.12 -5.90
N ILE A 79 -7.65 7.97 -5.66
CA ILE A 79 -6.19 7.78 -5.67
C ILE A 79 -5.78 7.10 -6.98
N SER A 80 -5.04 7.81 -7.83
CA SER A 80 -4.65 7.29 -9.15
C SER A 80 -3.21 6.77 -9.23
N GLU A 81 -2.39 6.96 -8.20
CA GLU A 81 -0.97 6.59 -8.20
C GLU A 81 -0.74 5.39 -7.27
N ILE A 82 -0.78 4.19 -7.86
CA ILE A 82 -0.49 2.90 -7.23
C ILE A 82 0.63 2.17 -8.00
N ALA A 83 1.56 1.55 -7.29
CA ALA A 83 2.64 0.76 -7.87
C ALA A 83 2.83 -0.56 -7.10
N PHE A 84 3.41 -1.55 -7.79
CA PHE A 84 3.68 -2.89 -7.27
C PHE A 84 5.16 -3.20 -7.46
N LEU A 85 5.81 -3.79 -6.45
CA LEU A 85 7.19 -4.26 -6.56
C LEU A 85 7.29 -5.71 -7.05
N HIS A 86 6.18 -6.47 -6.94
CA HIS A 86 6.06 -7.87 -7.37
C HIS A 86 7.07 -8.81 -6.69
N TYR A 87 7.33 -8.59 -5.39
CA TYR A 87 7.99 -9.60 -4.57
C TYR A 87 7.04 -10.78 -4.33
N PRO A 88 7.59 -12.01 -4.13
CA PRO A 88 6.78 -13.18 -3.84
C PRO A 88 5.96 -13.02 -2.56
N ASP A 89 4.66 -13.23 -2.65
CA ASP A 89 3.71 -13.19 -1.54
C ASP A 89 4.06 -14.24 -0.46
N GLY A 90 4.17 -13.84 0.81
CA GLY A 90 4.52 -14.73 1.93
C GLY A 90 5.99 -15.16 2.02
N ASP A 91 6.84 -14.76 1.06
CA ASP A 91 8.29 -15.03 1.04
C ASP A 91 9.10 -13.72 0.92
N VAL A 92 8.56 -12.60 1.42
CA VAL A 92 9.26 -11.31 1.40
C VAL A 92 10.38 -11.27 2.44
N GLU A 93 11.61 -11.04 1.98
CA GLU A 93 12.78 -10.94 2.85
C GLU A 93 13.32 -9.50 2.96
N ASP A 94 13.84 -9.13 4.14
CA ASP A 94 14.52 -7.85 4.37
C ASP A 94 15.93 -7.82 3.73
N THR A 95 15.94 -7.64 2.42
CA THR A 95 17.16 -7.60 1.61
C THR A 95 17.60 -6.17 1.32
N HIS A 96 18.90 -5.97 1.06
CA HIS A 96 19.42 -4.69 0.57
C HIS A 96 18.74 -4.24 -0.74
N THR A 97 18.36 -5.20 -1.59
CA THR A 97 17.66 -4.93 -2.85
C THR A 97 16.28 -4.33 -2.59
N LEU A 98 15.48 -4.96 -1.72
CA LEU A 98 14.15 -4.46 -1.37
C LEU A 98 14.24 -3.07 -0.73
N ARG A 99 15.13 -2.90 0.26
CA ARG A 99 15.38 -1.59 0.86
C ARG A 99 15.78 -0.54 -0.18
N GLY A 100 16.60 -0.90 -1.16
CA GLY A 100 17.00 -0.04 -2.26
C GLY A 100 15.82 0.44 -3.11
N GLN A 101 14.92 -0.46 -3.50
CA GLN A 101 13.72 -0.13 -4.28
C GLN A 101 12.72 0.71 -3.47
N LEU A 102 12.52 0.40 -2.18
CA LEU A 102 11.69 1.22 -1.30
C LEU A 102 12.25 2.65 -1.19
N VAL A 103 13.57 2.79 -0.98
CA VAL A 103 14.25 4.10 -0.96
C VAL A 103 14.10 4.85 -2.28
N GLU A 104 14.16 4.15 -3.43
CA GLU A 104 13.92 4.75 -4.74
C GLU A 104 12.52 5.37 -4.82
N TYR A 105 11.48 4.63 -4.45
CA TYR A 105 10.11 5.14 -4.44
C TYR A 105 9.91 6.30 -3.45
N ILE A 106 10.46 6.20 -2.24
CA ILE A 106 10.40 7.26 -1.24
C ILE A 106 11.06 8.54 -1.78
N ARG A 107 12.24 8.43 -2.43
CA ARG A 107 12.93 9.58 -3.05
C ARG A 107 12.20 10.14 -4.26
N ARG A 108 11.57 9.27 -5.05
CA ARG A 108 10.77 9.64 -6.23
C ARG A 108 9.50 10.39 -5.83
N TRP A 109 8.79 9.91 -4.81
CA TRP A 109 7.48 10.43 -4.42
C TRP A 109 7.53 11.53 -3.37
N ARG A 110 8.61 11.60 -2.57
CA ARG A 110 8.85 12.59 -1.51
C ARG A 110 7.62 12.81 -0.63
N PRO A 111 7.10 11.77 0.03
CA PRO A 111 5.97 11.93 0.94
C PRO A 111 6.36 12.77 2.16
N ASP A 112 5.44 13.61 2.64
CA ASP A 112 5.56 14.26 3.95
C ASP A 112 5.29 13.27 5.09
N VAL A 113 4.37 12.32 4.84
CA VAL A 113 3.95 11.28 5.78
C VAL A 113 3.94 9.92 5.10
N LEU A 114 4.49 8.91 5.79
CA LEU A 114 4.49 7.52 5.35
C LEU A 114 3.67 6.66 6.32
N PHE A 115 2.76 5.85 5.77
CA PHE A 115 2.03 4.82 6.49
C PHE A 115 2.61 3.45 6.11
N THR A 116 2.81 2.58 7.09
CA THR A 116 3.30 1.21 6.88
C THR A 116 2.88 0.33 8.06
N HIS A 117 3.12 -0.97 7.93
CA HIS A 117 2.95 -1.97 8.98
C HIS A 117 3.63 -1.57 10.30
N ASP A 118 3.01 -1.98 11.41
CA ASP A 118 3.65 -2.01 12.72
C ASP A 118 4.70 -3.14 12.71
N PRO A 119 6.00 -2.84 12.96
CA PRO A 119 7.05 -3.87 12.97
C PRO A 119 6.88 -4.94 14.06
N GLU A 120 6.01 -4.72 15.05
CA GLU A 120 5.72 -5.69 16.11
C GLU A 120 4.51 -6.60 15.78
N HIS A 121 3.88 -6.44 14.61
CA HIS A 121 2.75 -7.28 14.21
C HIS A 121 3.22 -8.73 13.89
N PRO A 122 2.55 -9.78 14.41
CA PRO A 122 3.10 -11.14 14.41
C PRO A 122 3.00 -11.89 13.07
N TYR A 123 2.42 -11.29 12.03
CA TYR A 123 2.31 -11.91 10.72
C TYR A 123 3.37 -11.36 9.78
N PRO A 124 4.27 -12.20 9.23
CA PRO A 124 5.16 -11.77 8.18
C PRO A 124 4.36 -11.34 6.94
N ALA A 125 4.87 -10.30 6.30
CA ALA A 125 4.50 -9.90 4.95
C ALA A 125 4.98 -10.93 3.91
#